data_AF-A0A5S9MD39-F1
#
_entry.id   AF-A0A5S9MD39-F1
#
_cell.length_a   1.000
_cell.length_b   1.000
_cell.length_c   1.000
_cell.angle_alpha   90.00
_cell.angle_beta   90.00
_cell.angle_gamma   90.00
#
_symmetry.space_group_name_H-M   'P 1'
#
loop_
_entity.id
_entity.type
_entity.pdbx_description
1 polymer ?
#
loop_
_entity_poly.entity_id
_entity_poly.type
_entity_poly.pdbx_seq_one_letter_code
_entity_poly.pdbx_strand_id
1 'polypeptide(L)'
;MSSRMENKVFNCEKELTLNIIGGKWKMLILWHLGREGTKRFGELKSLMPGITQRMLVNQLRELEEDHIVHREVYPVVRQRLSILSQN
;
A
#
# COMPACT_ATOMS: atom_id res chain seq x y z
N MET A 1 15.20 5.30 5.81
CA MET A 1 14.68 6.47 5.05
C MET A 1 14.72 6.13 3.58
N SER A 2 13.61 6.31 2.86
CA SER A 2 13.49 5.98 1.42
C SER A 2 14.58 6.68 0.59
N SER A 3 15.19 5.97 -0.38
CA SER A 3 16.27 6.48 -1.24
C SER A 3 15.88 7.74 -2.05
N ARG A 4 14.58 7.98 -2.23
CA ARG A 4 14.04 9.20 -2.86
C ARG A 4 14.21 10.48 -2.02
N MET A 5 14.52 10.34 -0.72
CA MET A 5 14.75 11.47 0.18
C MET A 5 16.22 11.88 0.22
N GLU A 6 17.11 11.05 -0.33
CA GLU A 6 18.53 11.32 -0.42
C GLU A 6 18.72 12.54 -1.35
N ASN A 7 19.17 13.67 -0.77
CA ASN A 7 19.35 14.99 -1.40
C ASN A 7 18.15 15.96 -1.45
N LYS A 8 17.04 15.71 -0.74
CA LYS A 8 16.00 16.75 -0.56
C LYS A 8 16.26 17.61 0.67
N VAL A 9 16.42 18.91 0.45
CA VAL A 9 16.41 19.93 1.50
C VAL A 9 14.98 20.39 1.69
N PHE A 10 14.42 20.15 2.88
CA PHE A 10 13.09 20.63 3.27
C PHE A 10 13.27 21.87 4.14
N ASN A 11 12.51 22.94 3.85
CA ASN A 11 12.60 24.18 4.62
C ASN A 11 11.93 24.06 6.00
N CYS A 12 11.07 23.05 6.19
CA CYS A 12 10.30 22.87 7.42
C CYS A 12 9.62 21.50 7.49
N GLU A 13 9.20 21.11 8.70
CA GLU A 13 8.51 19.84 8.99
C GLU A 13 7.21 19.66 8.18
N LYS A 14 6.47 20.75 7.95
CA LYS A 14 5.26 20.72 7.10
C LYS A 14 5.57 20.31 5.66
N GLU A 15 6.73 20.70 5.13
CA GLU A 15 7.14 20.37 3.76
C GLU A 15 7.53 18.89 3.64
N LEU A 16 8.20 18.36 4.67
CA LEU A 16 8.46 16.94 4.80
C LEU A 16 7.16 16.13 4.82
N THR A 17 6.21 16.50 5.67
CA THR A 17 4.90 15.84 5.75
C THR A 17 4.20 15.87 4.39
N LEU A 18 4.13 17.03 3.75
CA LEU A 18 3.51 17.18 2.44
C LEU A 18 4.23 16.33 1.37
N ASN A 19 5.54 16.12 1.49
CA ASN A 19 6.26 15.23 0.57
C ASN A 19 5.91 13.76 0.78
N ILE A 20 5.71 13.33 2.03
CA ILE A 20 5.39 11.95 2.39
C ILE A 20 3.96 11.60 1.97
N ILE A 21 2.97 12.35 2.47
CA ILE A 21 1.55 12.01 2.31
C ILE A 21 0.85 12.73 1.14
N GLY A 22 1.52 13.70 0.52
CA GLY A 22 0.97 14.48 -0.57
C GLY A 22 0.74 13.68 -1.85
N GLY A 23 0.02 14.31 -2.77
CA GLY A 23 -0.39 13.72 -4.05
C GLY A 23 -1.82 13.17 -4.02
N LYS A 24 -2.32 12.80 -5.20
CA LYS A 24 -3.73 12.45 -5.41
C LYS A 24 -4.18 11.19 -4.65
N TRP A 25 -3.29 10.21 -4.51
CA TRP A 25 -3.67 8.84 -4.12
C TRP A 25 -3.29 8.46 -2.69
N LYS A 26 -2.19 8.98 -2.14
CA LYS A 26 -1.72 8.59 -0.80
C LYS A 26 -2.74 8.91 0.28
N MET A 27 -3.32 10.10 0.26
CA MET A 27 -4.37 10.48 1.22
C MET A 27 -5.60 9.57 1.14
N LEU A 28 -6.01 9.14 -0.06
CA LEU A 28 -7.14 8.21 -0.22
C LEU A 28 -6.80 6.82 0.33
N ILE A 29 -5.60 6.32 0.03
CA ILE A 29 -5.10 5.04 0.58
C ILE A 29 -5.12 5.08 2.11
N LEU A 30 -4.53 6.13 2.70
CA LEU A 30 -4.45 6.29 4.16
C LEU A 30 -5.84 6.45 4.79
N TRP A 31 -6.75 7.14 4.12
CA TRP A 31 -8.13 7.27 4.59
C TRP A 31 -8.84 5.92 4.67
N HIS A 32 -8.78 5.12 3.60
CA HIS A 32 -9.41 3.79 3.59
C HIS A 32 -8.78 2.86 4.62
N LEU A 33 -7.45 2.82 4.72
CA LEU A 33 -6.76 1.99 5.71
C LEU A 33 -7.01 2.44 7.15
N GLY A 34 -7.05 3.75 7.38
CA GLY A 34 -7.28 4.32 8.72
C GLY A 34 -8.72 4.17 9.20
N ARG A 35 -9.72 4.18 8.29
CA ARG A 35 -11.14 4.04 8.67
C ARG A 35 -11.64 2.61 8.65
N GLU A 36 -11.22 1.81 7.67
CA GLU A 36 -11.77 0.47 7.43
C GLU A 36 -10.78 -0.65 7.84
N GLY A 37 -9.57 -0.29 8.25
CA GLY A 37 -8.53 -1.23 8.67
C GLY A 37 -7.79 -1.88 7.50
N THR A 38 -7.27 -3.09 7.74
CA THR A 38 -6.47 -3.84 6.77
C THR A 38 -7.28 -4.16 5.50
N LYS A 39 -6.69 -3.92 4.33
CA LYS A 39 -7.29 -4.20 3.01
C LYS A 39 -6.34 -4.95 2.10
N ARG A 40 -6.88 -5.88 1.30
CA ARG A 40 -6.16 -6.50 0.20
C ARG A 40 -5.99 -5.51 -0.95
N PHE A 41 -4.98 -5.75 -1.79
CA PHE A 41 -4.70 -4.91 -2.96
C PHE A 41 -5.92 -4.72 -3.88
N GLY A 42 -6.67 -5.80 -4.13
CA GLY A 42 -7.87 -5.75 -4.97
C GLY A 42 -8.99 -4.89 -4.38
N GLU A 43 -9.15 -4.88 -3.05
CA GLU A 43 -10.17 -4.09 -2.37
C GLU A 43 -9.84 -2.59 -2.46
N LEU A 44 -8.59 -2.22 -2.15
CA LEU A 44 -8.11 -0.83 -2.34
C LEU A 44 -8.26 -0.37 -3.78
N LYS A 45 -7.95 -1.26 -4.73
CA LYS A 45 -8.08 -0.96 -6.16
C LYS A 45 -9.53 -0.69 -6.57
N SER A 46 -10.48 -1.47 -6.06
CA SER A 46 -11.91 -1.31 -6.33
C SER A 46 -12.50 -0.04 -5.71
N LEU A 47 -12.00 0.37 -4.54
CA LEU A 47 -12.41 1.62 -3.87
C LEU A 47 -11.96 2.88 -4.63
N MET A 48 -10.93 2.75 -5.48
CA MET A 48 -10.33 3.86 -6.22
C MET A 48 -10.26 3.54 -7.73
N PRO A 49 -11.39 3.49 -8.46
CA PRO A 49 -11.43 3.02 -9.85
C PRO A 49 -10.55 3.83 -10.82
N GLY A 50 -10.24 5.10 -10.50
CA GLY A 50 -9.39 5.97 -11.33
C GLY A 50 -7.88 5.79 -11.16
N ILE A 51 -7.41 5.02 -10.16
CA ILE A 51 -5.98 4.71 -10.03
C ILE A 51 -5.63 3.63 -11.04
N THR A 52 -4.39 3.54 -11.54
CA THR A 52 -3.94 2.36 -12.32
C THR A 52 -3.30 1.33 -11.39
N GLN A 53 -3.20 0.05 -11.80
CA GLN A 53 -2.57 -0.97 -10.96
C GLN A 53 -1.12 -0.62 -10.64
N ARG A 54 -0.35 -0.21 -11.67
CA ARG A 54 1.04 0.25 -11.51
C ARG A 54 1.14 1.44 -10.56
N MET A 55 0.24 2.41 -10.67
CA MET A 55 0.22 3.57 -9.77
C MET A 55 -0.07 3.13 -8.33
N LEU A 56 -1.06 2.27 -8.09
CA LEU A 56 -1.37 1.79 -6.74
C LEU A 56 -0.18 1.04 -6.11
N VAL A 57 0.50 0.18 -6.88
CA VAL A 57 1.71 -0.52 -6.42
C VAL A 57 2.80 0.46 -6.04
N ASN A 58 3.07 1.46 -6.89
CA ASN A 58 4.09 2.47 -6.60
C ASN A 58 3.76 3.25 -5.33
N GLN A 59 2.52 3.74 -5.20
CA GLN A 59 2.10 4.52 -4.03
C GLN A 59 2.16 3.71 -2.73
N LEU A 60 1.78 2.42 -2.76
CA LEU A 60 1.88 1.53 -1.59
C LEU A 60 3.34 1.24 -1.23
N ARG A 61 4.21 0.99 -2.20
CA ARG A 61 5.66 0.80 -1.96
C ARG A 61 6.27 2.04 -1.33
N GLU A 62 5.93 3.23 -1.85
CA GLU A 62 6.38 4.49 -1.29
C GLU A 62 5.95 4.66 0.18
N LEU A 63 4.68 4.39 0.48
CA LEU A 63 4.15 4.47 1.85
C LEU A 63 4.75 3.40 2.78
N GLU A 64 5.12 2.23 2.25
CA GLU A 64 5.83 1.17 2.97
C GLU A 64 7.27 1.57 3.30
N GLU A 65 8.00 2.14 2.34
CA GLU A 65 9.36 2.65 2.51
C GLU A 65 9.44 3.86 3.47
N ASP A 66 8.38 4.67 3.52
CA ASP A 66 8.22 5.75 4.50
C ASP A 66 7.73 5.25 5.88
N HIS A 67 7.49 3.94 6.03
CA HIS A 67 6.97 3.31 7.25
C HIS A 67 5.57 3.79 7.68
N ILE A 68 4.75 4.28 6.75
CA ILE A 68 3.38 4.71 7.00
C ILE A 68 2.38 3.55 6.85
N VAL A 69 2.66 2.62 5.93
CA VAL A 69 1.81 1.44 5.68
C VAL A 69 2.62 0.17 5.89
N HIS A 70 2.04 -0.82 6.55
CA HIS A 70 2.63 -2.15 6.68
C HIS A 70 2.03 -3.11 5.65
N ARG A 71 2.89 -3.83 4.92
CA ARG A 71 2.49 -4.89 4.01
C ARG A 71 2.78 -6.25 4.65
N GLU A 72 1.72 -7.01 4.89
CA GLU A 72 1.83 -8.38 5.38
C GLU A 72 1.52 -9.38 4.27
N VAL A 73 2.37 -10.40 4.14
CA VAL A 73 2.15 -11.52 3.20
C VAL A 73 1.74 -12.74 3.99
N TYR A 74 0.46 -13.10 3.88
CA TYR A 74 -0.04 -14.34 4.45
C TYR A 74 0.30 -15.52 3.53
N PRO A 75 1.13 -16.49 3.97
CA PRO A 75 1.34 -17.71 3.21
C PRO A 75 0.01 -18.48 3.17
N VAL A 76 -0.63 -18.49 1.99
CA VAL A 76 -1.79 -19.34 1.78
C VAL A 76 -1.28 -20.77 1.74
N VAL A 77 -1.48 -21.51 2.83
CA VAL A 77 -1.34 -22.97 2.81
C VAL A 77 -2.39 -23.49 1.83
N ARG A 78 -1.95 -23.80 0.62
CA ARG A 78 -2.80 -24.46 -0.37
C ARG A 78 -3.05 -25.87 0.17
N GLN A 79 -4.17 -26.09 0.87
CA GLN A 79 -4.56 -27.44 1.28
C GLN A 79 -4.62 -28.28 0.01
N ARG A 80 -3.74 -29.29 -0.08
CA ARG A 80 -3.78 -30.28 -1.14
C ARG A 80 -5.10 -31.01 -0.95
N LEU A 81 -6.09 -30.72 -1.78
CA LEU A 81 -7.29 -31.55 -1.87
C LEU A 81 -6.81 -32.94 -2.29
N SER A 82 -6.65 -33.85 -1.33
CA SER A 82 -6.58 -35.27 -1.60
C SER A 82 -7.96 -35.67 -2.08
N ILE A 83 -8.14 -35.60 -3.39
CA ILE A 83 -9.13 -36.40 -4.09
C ILE A 83 -8.77 -37.86 -3.81
N LEU A 84 -9.32 -38.43 -2.73
CA LEU A 84 -9.53 -39.86 -2.64
C LEU A 84 -10.85 -40.14 -3.34
N SER A 85 -10.80 -40.10 -4.67
CA SER A 85 -11.60 -41.00 -5.48
C SER A 85 -10.70 -42.19 -5.73
N GLN A 86 -11.00 -43.33 -5.10
CA GLN A 86 -10.96 -44.67 -5.71
C GLN A 86 -11.77 -45.63 -4.82
N ASN A 87 -12.82 -46.17 -5.45
CA ASN A 87 -13.53 -47.44 -5.25
C ASN A 87 -13.90 -47.94 -3.85
#